data_AF-R8QJY9-F1
#
_entry.id   AF-R8QJY9-F1
#
_cell.length_a   1.000
_cell.length_b   1.000
_cell.length_c   1.000
_cell.angle_alpha   90.00
_cell.angle_beta   90.00
_cell.angle_gamma   90.00
#
_symmetry.space_group_name_H-M   'P 1'
#
loop_
_entity.id
_entity.type
_entity.pdbx_description
1 polymer ?
#
loop_
_entity_poly.entity_id
_entity_poly.type
_entity_poly.pdbx_seq_one_letter_code
_entity_poly.pdbx_strand_id
1 'polypeptide(L)'
;MKRIVYLLSLILICSVTSFILPEKSYACDCAKFTPEDAFQNNDVVFEGKVIDVRSEEGVGTKVLFEVKKIWKGTSSSQIIIYTSFGSCTFRFAEGGEYLVFSSYTGRKS
;
A
#
# COMPACT_ATOMS: atom_id res chain seq x y z
N MET A 1 -10.62 -4.36 56.67
CA MET A 1 -9.78 -3.32 56.04
C MET A 1 -8.69 -3.90 55.13
N LYS A 2 -7.81 -4.80 55.60
CA LYS A 2 -6.76 -5.42 54.75
C LYS A 2 -7.30 -6.07 53.46
N ARG A 3 -8.40 -6.84 53.53
CA ARG A 3 -9.06 -7.46 52.36
C ARG A 3 -9.56 -6.45 51.31
N ILE A 4 -10.10 -5.32 51.75
CA ILE A 4 -10.59 -4.25 50.85
C ILE A 4 -9.40 -3.55 50.19
N VAL A 5 -8.32 -3.30 50.94
CA VAL A 5 -7.09 -2.73 50.40
C VAL A 5 -6.44 -3.66 49.35
N TYR A 6 -6.43 -4.98 49.59
CA TYR A 6 -5.94 -5.94 48.60
C TYR A 6 -6.80 -5.98 47.33
N LEU A 7 -8.14 -5.90 47.46
CA LEU A 7 -9.04 -5.86 46.30
C LEU A 7 -8.85 -4.57 45.49
N LEU A 8 -8.73 -3.42 46.14
CA LEU A 8 -8.47 -2.15 45.47
C LEU A 8 -7.10 -2.13 44.78
N SER A 9 -6.07 -2.68 45.44
CA SER A 9 -4.74 -2.84 44.84
C SER A 9 -4.75 -3.77 43.63
N LEU A 10 -5.51 -4.87 43.68
CA LEU A 10 -5.63 -5.81 42.56
C LEU A 10 -6.31 -5.15 41.35
N ILE A 11 -7.41 -4.41 41.58
CA ILE A 11 -8.13 -3.69 40.52
C ILE A 11 -7.23 -2.63 39.87
N LEU A 12 -6.46 -1.90 40.67
CA LEU A 12 -5.51 -0.91 40.17
C LEU A 12 -4.43 -1.56 39.29
N ILE A 13 -3.86 -2.69 39.73
CA ILE A 13 -2.86 -3.43 38.96
C ILE A 13 -3.45 -3.92 37.63
N CYS A 14 -4.66 -4.51 37.64
CA CYS A 14 -5.32 -4.98 36.41
C CYS A 14 -5.59 -3.84 35.42
N SER A 15 -6.08 -2.69 35.91
CA SER A 15 -6.32 -1.51 35.06
C SER A 15 -5.03 -1.01 34.41
N VAL A 16 -3.93 -0.91 35.16
CA VAL A 16 -2.64 -0.47 34.63
C VAL A 16 -2.10 -1.46 33.58
N THR A 17 -2.26 -2.77 33.78
CA THR A 17 -1.81 -3.76 32.80
C THR A 17 -2.56 -3.71 31.46
N SER A 18 -3.82 -3.29 31.44
CA SER A 18 -4.59 -3.15 30.19
C SER A 18 -4.11 -1.98 29.32
N PHE A 19 -3.56 -0.91 29.91
CA PHE A 19 -3.05 0.24 29.15
C PHE A 19 -1.64 0.03 28.56
N ILE A 20 -0.87 -0.93 29.09
CA ILE A 20 0.54 -1.13 28.71
C ILE A 20 0.68 -2.15 27.57
N LEU A 21 -0.35 -2.95 27.28
CA LEU A 21 -0.31 -3.88 26.16
C LEU A 21 -0.46 -3.11 24.84
N PRO A 22 0.58 -3.08 23.98
CA PRO A 22 0.47 -2.42 22.70
C PRO A 22 -0.54 -3.20 21.84
N GLU A 23 -1.68 -2.60 21.53
CA GLU A 23 -2.50 -3.10 20.44
C GLU A 23 -1.70 -2.98 19.15
N LYS A 24 -1.74 -4.01 18.31
CA LYS A 24 -1.11 -3.95 16.99
C LYS A 24 -1.76 -2.82 16.22
N SER A 25 -1.02 -1.74 15.96
CA SER A 25 -1.46 -0.75 14.99
C SER A 25 -1.41 -1.43 13.62
N TYR A 26 -2.56 -1.68 13.00
CA TYR A 26 -2.69 -2.20 11.63
C TYR A 26 -2.33 -1.12 10.60
N ALA A 27 -1.20 -0.44 10.80
CA ALA A 27 -0.68 0.50 9.83
C ALA A 27 -0.11 -0.29 8.65
N CYS A 28 -0.89 -0.32 7.57
CA CYS A 28 -0.60 -0.91 6.27
C CYS A 28 -0.02 -2.31 6.30
N ASP A 29 -0.94 -3.27 6.30
CA ASP A 29 -0.62 -4.67 6.07
C ASP A 29 -0.46 -4.90 4.56
N CYS A 30 0.75 -4.65 4.04
CA CYS A 30 1.08 -5.03 2.67
C CYS A 30 1.05 -6.56 2.58
N ALA A 31 0.01 -7.10 1.95
CA ALA A 31 -0.08 -8.52 1.69
C ALA A 31 1.16 -9.01 0.91
N LYS A 32 1.81 -10.05 1.43
CA LYS A 32 2.94 -10.68 0.78
C LYS A 32 2.41 -11.63 -0.30
N PHE A 33 2.69 -11.30 -1.56
CA PHE A 33 2.37 -12.15 -2.71
C PHE A 33 3.64 -12.71 -3.33
N THR A 34 3.55 -13.91 -3.92
CA THR A 34 4.61 -14.41 -4.81
C THR A 34 4.55 -13.63 -6.14
N PRO A 35 5.67 -13.53 -6.90
CA PRO A 35 5.64 -12.95 -8.24
C PRO A 35 4.63 -13.61 -9.16
N GLU A 36 4.46 -14.93 -9.05
CA GLU A 36 3.51 -15.71 -9.84
C GLU A 36 2.07 -15.30 -9.51
N ASP A 37 1.73 -15.22 -8.22
CA ASP A 37 0.40 -14.79 -7.77
C ASP A 37 0.13 -13.34 -8.20
N ALA A 38 1.10 -12.44 -8.02
CA ALA A 38 0.96 -11.04 -8.45
C ALA A 38 0.75 -10.94 -9.96
N PHE A 39 1.46 -11.76 -10.75
CA PHE A 39 1.32 -11.81 -12.20
C PHE A 39 -0.06 -12.31 -12.64
N GLN A 40 -0.60 -13.33 -11.99
CA GLN A 40 -1.93 -13.86 -12.30
C GLN A 40 -3.04 -12.88 -11.95
N ASN A 41 -2.94 -12.22 -10.79
CA ASN A 41 -4.01 -11.40 -10.22
C ASN A 41 -4.08 -9.95 -10.72
N ASN A 42 -3.13 -9.49 -11.54
CA ASN A 42 -3.13 -8.15 -12.13
C ASN A 42 -3.49 -8.17 -13.62
N ASP A 43 -4.15 -7.12 -14.12
CA ASP A 43 -4.54 -7.03 -15.53
C ASP A 43 -3.34 -6.69 -16.44
N VAL A 44 -2.44 -5.82 -15.97
CA VAL A 44 -1.32 -5.28 -16.75
C VAL A 44 -0.02 -5.41 -15.97
N VAL A 45 1.00 -5.98 -16.61
CA VAL A 45 2.35 -6.13 -16.06
C VAL A 45 3.36 -5.64 -17.08
N PHE A 46 4.21 -4.69 -16.71
CA PHE A 46 5.18 -4.07 -17.61
C PHE A 46 6.44 -3.59 -16.88
N GLU A 47 7.54 -3.46 -17.62
CA GLU A 47 8.72 -2.72 -17.21
C GLU A 47 8.72 -1.35 -17.90
N GLY A 48 9.01 -0.30 -17.15
CA GLY A 48 9.02 1.05 -17.70
C GLY A 48 9.84 2.02 -16.88
N LYS A 49 10.18 3.14 -17.53
CA LYS A 49 10.85 4.28 -16.91
C LYS A 49 9.83 5.36 -16.60
N VAL A 50 9.89 5.92 -15.41
CA VAL A 50 9.07 7.09 -15.03
C VAL A 50 9.60 8.31 -15.76
N ILE A 51 8.75 8.97 -16.52
CA ILE A 51 9.09 10.19 -17.27
C ILE A 51 8.42 11.44 -16.72
N ASP A 52 7.40 11.30 -15.86
CA ASP A 52 6.69 12.42 -15.23
C ASP A 52 5.90 11.94 -14.00
N VAL A 53 5.93 12.72 -12.92
CA VAL A 53 5.19 12.48 -11.67
C VAL A 53 4.42 13.74 -11.30
N ARG A 54 3.08 13.66 -11.29
CA ARG A 54 2.21 14.79 -10.92
C ARG A 54 1.25 14.42 -9.80
N SER A 55 1.31 15.17 -8.71
CA SER A 55 0.31 15.09 -7.64
C SER A 55 -0.84 16.05 -7.92
N GLU A 56 -2.06 15.56 -7.85
CA GLU A 56 -3.30 16.34 -8.00
C GLU A 56 -4.09 16.30 -6.70
N GLU A 57 -4.34 17.47 -6.13
CA GLU A 57 -5.06 17.62 -4.88
C GLU A 57 -6.45 16.95 -4.95
N GLY A 58 -6.76 16.11 -3.97
CA GLY A 58 -8.02 15.35 -3.91
C GLY A 58 -8.14 14.15 -4.85
N VAL A 59 -7.20 13.91 -5.78
CA VAL A 59 -7.27 12.81 -6.75
C VAL A 59 -6.23 11.72 -6.49
N GLY A 60 -4.97 12.10 -6.33
CA GLY A 60 -3.85 11.17 -6.13
C GLY A 60 -2.59 11.65 -6.82
N THR A 61 -1.63 10.75 -6.99
CA THR A 61 -0.47 10.99 -7.84
C THR A 61 -0.59 10.19 -9.13
N LYS A 62 -0.49 10.89 -10.26
CA LYS A 62 -0.41 10.32 -11.61
C LYS A 62 1.05 10.17 -11.98
N VAL A 63 1.42 9.00 -12.45
CA VAL A 63 2.80 8.66 -12.82
C VAL A 63 2.79 8.16 -14.26
N LEU A 64 3.47 8.88 -15.14
CA LEU A 64 3.60 8.51 -16.54
C LEU A 64 4.85 7.67 -16.74
N PHE A 65 4.66 6.50 -17.33
CA PHE A 65 5.72 5.59 -17.72
C PHE A 65 5.93 5.59 -19.22
N GLU A 66 7.20 5.62 -19.63
CA GLU A 66 7.65 5.11 -20.92
C GLU A 66 7.89 3.60 -20.79
N VAL A 67 7.15 2.81 -21.56
CA VAL A 67 7.16 1.35 -21.46
C VAL A 67 8.35 0.79 -22.24
N LYS A 68 9.15 -0.04 -21.57
CA LYS A 68 10.28 -0.77 -22.17
C LYS A 68 9.89 -2.17 -22.61
N LYS A 69 9.09 -2.85 -21.80
CA LYS A 69 8.66 -4.23 -22.05
C LYS A 69 7.31 -4.47 -21.43
N ILE A 70 6.44 -5.16 -22.16
CA ILE A 70 5.15 -5.60 -21.63
C ILE A 70 5.19 -7.11 -21.42
N TRP A 71 4.75 -7.52 -20.24
CA TRP A 71 4.64 -8.91 -19.84
C TRP A 71 3.19 -9.41 -19.89
N LYS A 72 2.20 -8.52 -19.68
CA LYS A 72 0.76 -8.86 -19.70
C LYS A 72 -0.12 -7.63 -20.00
N GLY A 73 -1.23 -7.84 -20.70
CA GLY A 73 -2.40 -6.96 -20.69
C GLY A 73 -2.55 -5.97 -21.85
N THR A 74 -1.52 -5.20 -22.20
CA THR A 74 -1.62 -4.08 -23.17
C THR A 74 -0.51 -4.09 -24.23
N SER A 75 -0.53 -3.15 -25.16
CA SER A 75 0.52 -2.88 -26.16
C SER A 75 0.92 -1.40 -26.24
N SER A 76 0.47 -0.58 -25.28
CA SER A 76 0.77 0.86 -25.25
C SER A 76 2.25 1.14 -24.97
N SER A 77 2.83 2.12 -25.67
CA SER A 77 4.18 2.63 -25.39
C SER A 77 4.26 3.51 -24.15
N GLN A 78 3.11 4.04 -23.69
CA GLN A 78 3.01 4.85 -22.48
C GLN A 78 1.85 4.40 -21.61
N ILE A 79 2.07 4.38 -20.29
CA ILE A 79 1.05 3.97 -19.30
C ILE A 79 1.03 4.99 -18.17
N ILE A 80 -0.18 5.41 -17.78
CA ILE A 80 -0.38 6.27 -16.61
C ILE A 80 -0.84 5.39 -15.45
N ILE A 81 -0.08 5.41 -14.35
CA ILE A 81 -0.45 4.78 -13.09
C ILE A 81 -1.04 5.83 -12.15
N TYR A 82 -2.17 5.51 -11.56
CA TYR A 82 -2.82 6.30 -10.52
C TYR A 82 -2.51 5.69 -9.17
N THR A 83 -1.95 6.50 -8.27
CA THR A 83 -1.67 6.09 -6.89
C THR A 83 -2.46 6.98 -5.93
N SER A 84 -3.07 6.37 -4.90
CA SER A 84 -3.83 7.09 -3.88
C SER A 84 -2.91 7.84 -2.91
N PHE A 85 -3.46 8.82 -2.19
CA PHE A 85 -2.75 9.47 -1.09
C PHE A 85 -2.80 8.59 0.17
N GLY A 86 -1.66 8.40 0.84
CA GLY A 86 -1.57 7.63 2.07
C GLY A 86 -0.13 7.48 2.58
N SER A 87 0.02 7.13 3.86
CA SER A 87 1.33 6.89 4.48
C SER A 87 2.10 5.72 3.86
N CYS A 88 1.42 4.84 3.13
CA CYS A 88 1.96 3.58 2.61
C CYS A 88 1.93 3.49 1.10
N THR A 89 1.59 4.59 0.44
CA THR A 89 1.66 4.68 -1.02
C THR A 89 3.12 4.60 -1.44
N PHE A 90 3.39 3.75 -2.43
CA PHE A 90 4.69 3.70 -3.06
C PHE A 90 4.98 5.01 -3.79
N ARG A 91 6.16 5.61 -3.54
CA ARG A 91 6.58 6.86 -4.19
C ARG A 91 7.48 6.56 -5.37
N PHE A 92 6.97 6.77 -6.57
CA PHE A 92 7.77 6.71 -7.78
C PHE A 92 8.70 7.92 -7.87
N ALA A 93 9.90 7.70 -8.40
CA ALA A 93 10.87 8.75 -8.68
C ALA A 93 11.02 8.93 -10.19
N GLU A 94 11.04 10.17 -10.66
CA GLU A 94 11.35 10.49 -12.06
C GLU A 94 12.69 9.91 -12.47
N GLY A 95 12.75 9.37 -13.69
CA GLY A 95 13.91 8.67 -14.21
C GLY A 95 14.09 7.23 -13.69
N GLY A 96 13.36 6.83 -12.64
CA GLY A 96 13.43 5.49 -12.07
C GLY A 96 12.82 4.43 -12.99
N GLU A 97 13.34 3.21 -12.90
CA GLU A 97 12.90 2.06 -13.69
C GLU A 97 12.26 1.00 -12.79
N TYR A 98 11.09 0.53 -13.18
CA TYR A 98 10.26 -0.32 -12.33
C TYR A 98 9.60 -1.43 -13.14
N LEU A 99 9.49 -2.61 -12.52
CA LEU A 99 8.53 -3.65 -12.90
C LEU A 99 7.22 -3.37 -12.14
N VAL A 100 6.16 -3.08 -12.88
CA VAL A 100 4.88 -2.63 -12.34
C VAL A 100 3.82 -3.70 -12.59
N PHE A 101 3.12 -4.07 -11.51
CA PHE A 101 1.91 -4.90 -11.54
C PHE A 101 0.73 -3.98 -11.24
N SER A 102 -0.25 -3.94 -12.15
CA SER A 102 -1.35 -2.99 -12.05
C SER A 102 -2.65 -3.55 -12.62
N SER A 103 -3.76 -2.98 -12.17
CA SER A 103 -5.10 -3.25 -12.68
C SER A 103 -5.70 -2.00 -13.31
N TYR A 104 -6.63 -2.17 -14.24
CA TYR A 104 -7.31 -1.02 -14.86
C TYR A 104 -8.17 -0.27 -13.85
N THR A 105 -8.11 1.07 -13.88
CA THR A 105 -8.97 1.93 -13.05
C THR A 105 -10.29 2.22 -13.80
N GLY A 106 -11.42 1.76 -13.26
CA GLY A 106 -12.74 1.94 -13.87
C GLY A 106 -13.22 0.70 -14.65
N ARG A 107 -14.53 0.40 -14.56
CA ARG A 107 -15.16 -0.85 -15.05
C ARG A 107 -14.67 -1.24 -16.45
N LYS A 108 -14.28 -2.51 -16.61
CA LYS A 108 -14.42 -3.23 -17.89
C LYS A 108 -15.85 -2.97 -18.37
N SER A 109 -16.00 -2.21 -19.45
CA SER A 109 -17.29 -2.09 -20.13
C SER A 109 -17.66 -3.39 -20.79
#